data_AF-A0A4Y6PWR3-F1
#
_entry.id   AF-A0A4Y6PWR3-F1
#
_cell.length_a   1.000
_cell.length_b   1.000
_cell.length_c   1.000
_cell.angle_alpha   90.00
_cell.angle_beta   90.00
_cell.angle_gamma   90.00
#
_symmetry.space_group_name_H-M   'P 1'
#
loop_
_entity.id
_entity.type
_entity.pdbx_description
1 polymer ?
#
loop_
_entity_poly.entity_id
_entity_poly.type
_entity_poly.pdbx_seq_one_letter_code
_entity_poly.pdbx_strand_id
1 'polypeptide(L)'
;MSELENSGKSKLGYLIVAVSVIVGIAAVGAVGYLSGAGWFGYRQIMYGNAQVYLLNMGDEPLEVTVEERESVEVPPEDARAVDVVGGESQLVVRNAAGEVVERHTVFVDNSHALLKLTKDGCLVASDVGAFYGRGGEGLEFVEMIEEEQQLYVPGTTNVIWPRQTFPRKFAREGGDAIWLELVGCSLLEQEEFLRAYLDVRLGNRLKKAKGAKE
;
A
#
# COMPACT_ATOMS: atom_id res chain seq x y z
N MET A 1 15.28 3.95 67.27
CA MET A 1 14.81 2.83 66.42
C MET A 1 13.37 3.09 66.01
N SER A 2 13.11 3.86 64.93
CA SER A 2 11.75 3.99 64.36
C SER A 2 11.73 4.69 62.98
N GLU A 3 12.74 4.51 62.12
CA GLU A 3 12.73 5.13 60.77
C GLU A 3 13.11 4.19 59.62
N LEU A 4 13.48 2.94 59.88
CA LEU A 4 13.86 1.99 58.82
C LEU A 4 12.72 1.08 58.33
N GLU A 5 11.53 1.12 58.96
CA GLU A 5 10.45 0.17 58.65
C GLU A 5 9.46 0.65 57.57
N ASN A 6 9.56 1.91 57.12
CA ASN A 6 8.55 2.51 56.23
C ASN A 6 8.96 2.60 54.74
N SER A 7 10.23 2.32 54.40
CA SER A 7 10.76 2.43 53.02
C SER A 7 10.48 1.18 52.16
N GLY A 8 10.29 0.01 52.78
CA GLY A 8 10.01 -1.24 52.06
C GLY A 8 8.58 -1.35 51.54
N LYS A 9 7.60 -0.81 52.27
CA LYS A 9 6.17 -0.89 51.92
C LYS A 9 5.81 -0.03 50.71
N SER A 10 6.45 1.13 50.52
CA SER A 10 6.17 2.00 49.37
C SER A 10 6.71 1.40 48.07
N LYS A 11 7.95 0.87 48.07
CA LYS A 11 8.54 0.21 46.90
C LYS A 11 7.80 -1.06 46.50
N LEU A 12 7.37 -1.85 47.48
CA LEU A 12 6.55 -3.04 47.23
C LEU A 12 5.17 -2.65 46.66
N GLY A 13 4.55 -1.58 47.18
CA GLY A 13 3.29 -1.05 46.66
C GLY A 13 3.39 -0.58 45.20
N TYR A 14 4.44 0.18 44.86
CA TYR A 14 4.69 0.59 43.47
C TYR A 14 4.97 -0.60 42.54
N LEU A 15 5.70 -1.60 43.03
CA LEU A 15 6.02 -2.79 42.26
C LEU A 15 4.77 -3.66 42.02
N ILE A 16 3.88 -3.78 43.01
CA ILE A 16 2.59 -4.45 42.86
C ILE A 16 1.71 -3.69 41.84
N VAL A 17 1.61 -2.37 41.94
CA VAL A 17 0.83 -1.56 40.97
C VAL A 17 1.40 -1.68 39.55
N ALA A 18 2.73 -1.60 39.39
CA ALA A 18 3.37 -1.76 38.09
C ALA A 18 3.12 -3.14 37.49
N VAL A 19 3.26 -4.20 38.29
CA VAL A 19 2.97 -5.58 37.85
C VAL A 19 1.48 -5.74 37.52
N SER A 20 0.57 -5.19 38.32
CA SER A 20 -0.87 -5.24 38.04
C SER A 20 -1.25 -4.51 36.76
N VAL A 21 -0.61 -3.38 36.45
CA VAL A 21 -0.82 -2.65 35.18
C VAL A 21 -0.29 -3.46 34.00
N ILE A 22 0.91 -4.04 34.11
CA ILE A 22 1.50 -4.88 33.07
C ILE A 22 0.63 -6.12 32.81
N VAL A 23 0.15 -6.77 33.87
CA VAL A 23 -0.76 -7.93 33.76
C VAL A 23 -2.10 -7.51 33.18
N GLY A 24 -2.63 -6.33 33.53
CA GLY A 24 -3.85 -5.79 32.93
C GLY A 24 -3.71 -5.56 31.43
N ILE A 25 -2.61 -4.94 30.98
CA ILE A 25 -2.32 -4.73 29.55
C ILE A 25 -2.15 -6.06 28.83
N ALA A 26 -1.40 -6.99 29.42
CA ALA A 26 -1.19 -8.33 28.86
C ALA A 26 -2.51 -9.13 28.77
N ALA A 27 -3.40 -9.01 29.77
CA ALA A 27 -4.70 -9.67 29.77
C ALA A 27 -5.64 -9.10 28.71
N VAL A 28 -5.68 -7.78 28.51
CA VAL A 28 -6.46 -7.15 27.42
C VAL A 28 -5.92 -7.59 26.05
N GLY A 29 -4.60 -7.63 25.88
CA GLY A 29 -3.96 -8.14 24.66
C GLY A 29 -4.27 -9.62 24.41
N ALA A 30 -4.24 -10.46 25.46
CA ALA A 30 -4.55 -11.88 25.38
C ALA A 30 -6.03 -12.18 25.11
N VAL A 31 -6.96 -11.40 25.68
CA VAL A 31 -8.40 -11.52 25.43
C VAL A 31 -8.75 -11.07 24.00
N GLY A 32 -8.08 -10.05 23.47
CA GLY A 32 -8.17 -9.70 22.04
C GLY A 32 -7.69 -10.85 21.13
N TYR A 33 -6.52 -11.43 21.45
CA TYR A 33 -5.98 -12.57 20.70
C TYR A 33 -6.89 -13.81 20.72
N LEU A 34 -7.49 -14.15 21.88
CA LEU A 34 -8.36 -15.33 22.04
C LEU A 34 -9.78 -15.17 21.48
N SER A 35 -10.25 -13.93 21.29
CA SER A 35 -11.60 -13.64 20.76
C SER A 35 -11.65 -13.56 19.21
N GLY A 36 -10.52 -13.80 18.53
CA GLY A 36 -10.40 -13.61 17.08
C GLY A 36 -10.28 -12.14 16.66
N ALA A 37 -10.32 -11.21 17.61
CA ALA A 37 -10.08 -9.77 17.43
C ALA A 37 -8.68 -9.38 17.92
N GLY A 38 -7.66 -10.15 17.51
CA GLY A 38 -6.27 -9.84 17.81
C GLY A 38 -5.80 -8.54 17.13
N TRP A 39 -4.53 -8.19 17.29
CA TRP A 39 -3.91 -7.02 16.64
C TRP A 39 -4.28 -6.85 15.16
N PHE A 40 -4.31 -7.94 14.40
CA PHE A 40 -4.73 -7.95 13.00
C PHE A 40 -6.22 -7.66 12.78
N GLY A 41 -7.10 -8.19 13.63
CA GLY A 41 -8.54 -7.91 13.56
C GLY A 41 -8.87 -6.46 13.92
N TYR A 42 -8.19 -5.90 14.93
CA TYR A 42 -8.30 -4.46 15.26
C TYR A 42 -7.88 -3.58 14.08
N ARG A 43 -6.74 -3.90 13.46
CA ARG A 43 -6.24 -3.16 12.29
C ARG A 43 -7.19 -3.22 11.11
N GLN A 44 -7.76 -4.38 10.84
CA GLN A 44 -8.75 -4.54 9.77
C GLN A 44 -10.01 -3.68 10.01
N ILE A 45 -10.46 -3.54 11.27
CA ILE A 45 -11.60 -2.70 11.61
C ILE A 45 -11.27 -1.21 11.47
N MET A 46 -10.09 -0.80 11.92
CA MET A 46 -9.69 0.61 11.96
C MET A 46 -9.26 1.16 10.60
N TYR A 47 -8.53 0.35 9.83
CA TYR A 47 -7.81 0.78 8.63
C TYR A 47 -8.26 0.03 7.36
N GLY A 48 -9.18 -0.91 7.50
CA GLY A 48 -9.74 -1.69 6.38
C GLY A 48 -8.81 -2.77 5.84
N ASN A 49 -9.14 -3.24 4.65
CA ASN A 49 -8.31 -4.12 3.83
C ASN A 49 -7.75 -3.34 2.65
N ALA A 50 -6.54 -3.66 2.24
CA ALA A 50 -5.85 -2.99 1.15
C ALA A 50 -5.10 -3.99 0.28
N GLN A 51 -4.61 -3.50 -0.85
CA GLN A 51 -3.71 -4.23 -1.73
C GLN A 51 -2.45 -3.42 -1.93
N VAL A 52 -1.32 -4.10 -1.96
CA VAL A 52 -0.07 -3.53 -2.46
C VAL A 52 0.18 -4.12 -3.84
N TYR A 53 0.24 -3.24 -4.85
CA TYR A 53 0.66 -3.59 -6.20
C TYR A 53 2.18 -3.57 -6.26
N LEU A 54 2.77 -4.76 -6.36
CA LEU A 54 4.20 -5.00 -6.45
C LEU A 54 4.57 -4.93 -7.93
N LEU A 55 5.38 -3.93 -8.30
CA LEU A 55 5.80 -3.72 -9.69
C LEU A 55 7.29 -4.04 -9.82
N ASN A 56 7.60 -5.10 -10.56
CA ASN A 56 8.98 -5.44 -10.93
C ASN A 56 9.27 -4.93 -12.34
N MET A 57 10.17 -3.95 -12.45
CA MET A 57 10.64 -3.43 -13.73
C MET A 57 12.05 -3.93 -14.06
N GLY A 58 12.65 -4.73 -13.19
CA GLY A 58 13.94 -5.38 -13.43
C GLY A 58 13.82 -6.59 -14.34
N ASP A 59 15.00 -7.15 -14.65
CA ASP A 59 15.22 -8.32 -15.50
C ASP A 59 15.28 -9.65 -14.72
N GLU A 60 15.36 -9.59 -13.40
CA GLU A 60 15.37 -10.76 -12.52
C GLU A 60 14.07 -10.90 -11.70
N PRO A 61 13.62 -12.14 -11.41
CA PRO A 61 12.48 -12.36 -10.54
C PRO A 61 12.82 -11.97 -9.10
N LEU A 62 11.82 -11.43 -8.39
CA LEU A 62 11.93 -11.07 -6.98
C LEU A 62 10.85 -11.77 -6.18
N GLU A 63 11.17 -12.22 -4.98
CA GLU A 63 10.20 -12.76 -4.04
C GLU A 63 9.85 -11.71 -3.00
N VAL A 64 8.56 -11.54 -2.72
CA VAL A 64 8.06 -10.61 -1.71
C VAL A 64 7.28 -11.36 -0.64
N THR A 65 7.71 -11.19 0.60
CA THR A 65 6.97 -11.66 1.78
C THR A 65 6.28 -10.49 2.46
N VAL A 66 5.00 -10.64 2.77
CA VAL A 66 4.23 -9.65 3.57
C VAL A 66 3.96 -10.23 4.95
N GLU A 67 4.40 -9.56 6.02
CA GLU A 67 4.08 -9.95 7.41
C GLU A 67 4.26 -11.46 7.71
N GLU A 68 5.35 -12.05 7.24
CA GLU A 68 5.68 -13.47 7.43
C GLU A 68 4.70 -14.48 6.78
N ARG A 69 3.83 -14.02 5.86
CA ARG A 69 2.97 -14.88 5.04
C ARG A 69 3.77 -15.60 3.95
N GLU A 70 3.07 -16.42 3.16
CA GLU A 70 3.64 -17.07 1.98
C GLU A 70 4.26 -16.03 1.04
N SER A 71 5.47 -16.31 0.56
CA SER A 71 6.16 -15.44 -0.40
C SER A 71 5.45 -15.49 -1.75
N VAL A 72 5.41 -14.35 -2.41
CA VAL A 72 4.89 -14.21 -3.77
C VAL A 72 6.05 -13.88 -4.70
N GLU A 73 6.26 -14.71 -5.72
CA GLU A 73 7.18 -14.39 -6.80
C GLU A 73 6.58 -13.34 -7.74
N VAL A 74 7.36 -12.31 -8.03
CA VAL A 74 7.06 -11.27 -9.00
C VAL A 74 8.06 -11.39 -10.15
N PRO A 75 7.65 -11.95 -11.30
CA PRO A 75 8.54 -12.14 -12.45
C PRO A 75 9.15 -10.83 -12.96
N PRO A 76 10.24 -10.92 -13.74
CA PRO A 76 10.80 -9.78 -14.46
C PRO A 76 9.76 -9.08 -15.32
N GLU A 77 9.86 -7.75 -15.39
CA GLU A 77 8.94 -6.91 -16.15
C GLU A 77 7.45 -7.26 -15.92
N ASP A 78 7.05 -7.67 -14.73
CA ASP A 78 5.68 -8.05 -14.38
C ASP A 78 5.24 -7.40 -13.06
N ALA A 79 4.00 -7.65 -12.65
CA ALA A 79 3.47 -7.13 -11.41
C ALA A 79 2.46 -8.08 -10.75
N ARG A 80 2.37 -8.02 -9.43
CA ARG A 80 1.43 -8.78 -8.61
C ARG A 80 0.75 -7.89 -7.60
N ALA A 81 -0.55 -8.05 -7.42
CA ALA A 81 -1.25 -7.46 -6.28
C ALA A 81 -1.27 -8.47 -5.14
N VAL A 82 -0.92 -8.02 -3.94
CA VAL A 82 -0.99 -8.83 -2.71
C VAL A 82 -1.88 -8.14 -1.70
N ASP A 83 -2.73 -8.91 -1.02
CA ASP A 83 -3.63 -8.39 0.01
C ASP A 83 -2.86 -8.09 1.29
N VAL A 84 -3.08 -6.92 1.85
CA VAL A 84 -2.50 -6.46 3.12
C VAL A 84 -3.59 -6.00 4.07
N VAL A 85 -3.33 -6.13 5.36
CA VAL A 85 -4.24 -5.60 6.39
C VAL A 85 -3.92 -4.12 6.56
N GLY A 86 -4.94 -3.27 6.67
CA GLY A 86 -4.75 -1.84 6.89
C GLY A 86 -3.87 -1.52 8.10
N GLY A 87 -3.27 -0.33 8.12
CA GLY A 87 -2.24 0.08 9.06
C GLY A 87 -0.85 -0.24 8.53
N GLU A 88 0.11 -0.44 9.43
CA GLU A 88 1.51 -0.67 9.08
C GLU A 88 1.80 -2.15 8.80
N SER A 89 2.31 -2.46 7.60
CA SER A 89 2.75 -3.79 7.20
C SER A 89 4.21 -3.76 6.73
N GLN A 90 4.97 -4.80 7.10
CA GLN A 90 6.33 -4.98 6.62
C GLN A 90 6.37 -5.90 5.40
N LEU A 91 7.08 -5.47 4.37
CA LEU A 91 7.37 -6.21 3.16
C LEU A 91 8.87 -6.50 3.10
N VAL A 92 9.22 -7.75 2.83
CA VAL A 92 10.61 -8.19 2.68
C VAL A 92 10.81 -8.67 1.25
N VAL A 93 11.73 -8.05 0.53
CA VAL A 93 12.05 -8.39 -0.86
C VAL A 93 13.31 -9.24 -0.88
N ARG A 94 13.28 -10.36 -1.60
CA ARG A 94 14.41 -11.26 -1.79
C ARG A 94 14.71 -11.48 -3.27
N ASN A 95 15.98 -11.69 -3.58
CA ASN A 95 16.41 -12.11 -4.92
C ASN A 95 16.21 -13.63 -5.11
N ALA A 96 16.51 -14.13 -6.31
CA ALA A 96 16.44 -15.55 -6.65
C ALA A 96 17.38 -16.46 -5.81
N ALA A 97 18.41 -15.89 -5.17
CA ALA A 97 19.28 -16.61 -4.23
C ALA A 97 18.69 -16.71 -2.81
N GLY A 98 17.54 -16.10 -2.56
CA GLY A 98 16.90 -16.04 -1.24
C GLY A 98 17.49 -14.98 -0.31
N GLU A 99 18.37 -14.12 -0.81
CA GLU A 99 18.99 -13.04 -0.02
C GLU A 99 18.02 -11.86 0.08
N VAL A 100 17.92 -11.26 1.27
CA VAL A 100 17.11 -10.06 1.47
C VAL A 100 17.81 -8.87 0.82
N VAL A 101 17.19 -8.31 -0.21
CA VAL A 101 17.71 -7.13 -0.91
C VAL A 101 17.16 -5.83 -0.33
N GLU A 102 15.88 -5.81 0.04
CA GLU A 102 15.23 -4.63 0.59
C GLU A 102 14.15 -4.98 1.63
N ARG A 103 13.85 -4.01 2.50
CA ARG A 103 12.76 -4.06 3.46
C ARG A 103 11.97 -2.77 3.38
N HIS A 104 10.66 -2.89 3.25
CA HIS A 104 9.75 -1.75 3.12
C HIS A 104 8.69 -1.82 4.22
N THR A 105 8.40 -0.66 4.79
CA THR A 105 7.25 -0.47 5.67
C THR A 105 6.19 0.29 4.88
N VAL A 106 5.02 -0.31 4.72
CA VAL A 106 3.90 0.27 4.00
C VAL A 106 2.77 0.55 4.98
N PHE A 107 2.33 1.79 5.05
CA PHE A 107 1.14 2.19 5.80
C PHE A 107 -0.01 2.46 4.85
N VAL A 108 -1.14 1.79 5.04
CA VAL A 108 -2.35 1.99 4.24
C VAL A 108 -3.57 2.15 5.11
N ASP A 109 -4.38 3.18 4.86
CA ASP A 109 -5.66 3.41 5.53
C ASP A 109 -6.74 3.56 4.46
N ASN A 110 -7.57 2.53 4.31
CA ASN A 110 -8.61 2.45 3.28
C ASN A 110 -8.13 2.89 1.88
N SER A 111 -6.87 2.59 1.58
CA SER A 111 -6.20 2.91 0.33
C SER A 111 -5.39 1.69 -0.11
N HIS A 112 -5.22 1.53 -1.41
CA HIS A 112 -4.18 0.64 -1.90
C HIS A 112 -2.82 1.33 -1.89
N ALA A 113 -1.77 0.61 -2.27
CA ALA A 113 -0.43 1.15 -2.46
C ALA A 113 0.27 0.53 -3.67
N LEU A 114 1.22 1.25 -4.24
CA LEU A 114 2.19 0.78 -5.23
C LEU A 114 3.55 0.65 -4.54
N LEU A 115 4.22 -0.49 -4.71
CA LEU A 115 5.63 -0.65 -4.39
C LEU A 115 6.40 -1.04 -5.65
N LYS A 116 7.32 -0.17 -6.09
CA LYS A 116 8.30 -0.48 -7.12
C LYS A 116 9.42 -1.32 -6.49
N LEU A 117 9.57 -2.55 -6.96
CA LEU A 117 10.56 -3.49 -6.45
C LEU A 117 11.97 -3.19 -6.99
N THR A 118 12.06 -2.46 -8.09
CA THR A 118 13.28 -1.85 -8.59
C THR A 118 13.11 -0.34 -8.66
N LYS A 119 14.23 0.39 -8.73
CA LYS A 119 14.21 1.85 -8.81
C LYS A 119 13.94 2.37 -10.21
N ASP A 120 13.98 1.52 -11.22
CA ASP A 120 13.81 1.96 -12.60
C ASP A 120 12.39 2.48 -12.87
N GLY A 121 12.27 3.41 -13.81
CA GLY A 121 10.98 3.81 -14.36
C GLY A 121 10.20 4.80 -13.50
N CYS A 122 9.42 5.62 -14.21
CA CYS A 122 8.59 6.66 -13.65
C CYS A 122 7.12 6.36 -13.92
N LEU A 123 6.26 6.84 -13.02
CA LEU A 123 4.82 6.72 -13.17
C LEU A 123 4.15 8.07 -13.02
N VAL A 124 2.94 8.17 -13.57
CA VAL A 124 2.05 9.29 -13.30
C VAL A 124 0.76 8.74 -12.75
N ALA A 125 0.33 9.28 -11.62
CA ALA A 125 -0.99 9.09 -11.07
C ALA A 125 -1.90 10.19 -11.63
N SER A 126 -3.01 9.80 -12.25
CA SER A 126 -3.99 10.73 -12.81
C SER A 126 -5.39 10.40 -12.32
N ASP A 127 -6.16 11.40 -11.95
CA ASP A 127 -7.59 11.26 -11.72
C ASP A 127 -8.29 11.12 -13.08
N VAL A 128 -9.09 10.06 -13.20
CA VAL A 128 -9.92 9.75 -14.38
C VAL A 128 -11.41 9.68 -14.02
N GLY A 129 -11.81 10.24 -12.88
CA GLY A 129 -13.18 10.24 -12.36
C GLY A 129 -14.21 10.78 -13.34
N ALA A 130 -13.85 11.79 -14.15
CA ALA A 130 -14.71 12.36 -15.19
C ALA A 130 -15.20 11.30 -16.19
N PHE A 131 -14.33 10.34 -16.55
CA PHE A 131 -14.64 9.24 -17.48
C PHE A 131 -15.54 8.17 -16.88
N TYR A 132 -15.74 8.23 -15.56
CA TYR A 132 -16.60 7.34 -14.77
C TYR A 132 -17.82 8.06 -14.17
N GLY A 133 -18.09 9.30 -14.59
CA GLY A 133 -19.23 10.09 -14.12
C GLY A 133 -19.10 10.56 -12.67
N ARG A 134 -17.87 10.76 -12.18
CA ARG A 134 -17.57 11.15 -10.79
C ARG A 134 -17.22 12.64 -10.60
N GLY A 135 -17.63 13.51 -11.52
CA GLY A 135 -17.22 14.91 -11.54
C GLY A 135 -15.85 15.10 -12.19
N GLY A 136 -15.39 16.35 -12.30
CA GLY A 136 -14.17 16.74 -13.03
C GLY A 136 -14.43 17.03 -14.51
N GLU A 137 -13.46 17.69 -15.15
CA GLU A 137 -13.55 18.10 -16.56
C GLU A 137 -12.79 17.18 -17.53
N GLY A 138 -11.95 16.28 -17.02
CA GLY A 138 -11.14 15.40 -17.84
C GLY A 138 -10.12 14.61 -17.04
N LEU A 139 -8.94 14.42 -17.63
CA LEU A 139 -7.79 13.84 -16.95
C LEU A 139 -7.04 14.93 -16.17
N GLU A 140 -6.77 14.66 -14.90
CA GLU A 140 -6.04 15.56 -14.00
C GLU A 140 -4.83 14.85 -13.39
N PHE A 141 -3.69 15.52 -13.34
CA PHE A 141 -2.49 14.96 -12.71
C PHE A 141 -2.59 15.08 -11.20
N VAL A 142 -2.38 13.96 -10.51
CA VAL A 142 -2.41 13.88 -9.05
C VAL A 142 -0.99 13.85 -8.50
N GLU A 143 -0.13 12.98 -9.04
CA GLU A 143 1.25 12.83 -8.58
C GLU A 143 2.15 12.38 -9.74
N MET A 144 3.37 12.92 -9.79
CA MET A 144 4.46 12.39 -10.61
C MET A 144 5.36 11.53 -9.71
N ILE A 145 5.45 10.24 -10.01
CA ILE A 145 6.20 9.27 -9.22
C ILE A 145 7.55 9.08 -9.90
N GLU A 146 8.56 9.73 -9.34
CA GLU A 146 9.93 9.74 -9.86
C GLU A 146 10.63 8.38 -9.70
N GLU A 147 11.81 8.25 -10.30
CA GLU A 147 12.61 7.03 -10.34
C GLU A 147 12.95 6.54 -8.92
N GLU A 148 13.37 7.44 -8.04
CA GLU A 148 13.76 7.10 -6.67
C GLU A 148 12.56 6.82 -5.75
N GLN A 149 11.35 7.22 -6.13
CA GLN A 149 10.14 7.04 -5.33
C GLN A 149 9.58 5.62 -5.48
N GLN A 150 9.99 4.72 -4.59
CA GLN A 150 9.56 3.31 -4.62
C GLN A 150 8.14 3.08 -4.08
N LEU A 151 7.68 3.86 -3.10
CA LEU A 151 6.37 3.67 -2.47
C LEU A 151 5.45 4.84 -2.82
N TYR A 152 4.23 4.52 -3.27
CA TYR A 152 3.17 5.50 -3.49
C TYR A 152 1.83 4.99 -2.97
N VAL A 153 1.11 5.84 -2.24
CA VAL A 153 -0.20 5.53 -1.65
C VAL A 153 -1.22 6.54 -2.19
N PRO A 154 -2.09 6.16 -3.13
CA PRO A 154 -3.01 7.10 -3.80
C PRO A 154 -4.14 7.65 -2.93
N GLY A 155 -4.33 7.15 -1.70
CA GLY A 155 -5.44 7.58 -0.83
C GLY A 155 -6.81 7.04 -1.25
N THR A 156 -6.84 6.00 -2.08
CA THR A 156 -8.07 5.41 -2.64
C THR A 156 -7.90 3.91 -2.87
N THR A 157 -9.01 3.18 -2.91
CA THR A 157 -9.07 1.78 -3.37
C THR A 157 -9.53 1.66 -4.82
N ASN A 158 -10.03 2.74 -5.42
CA ASN A 158 -10.41 2.79 -6.83
C ASN A 158 -9.20 3.11 -7.71
N VAL A 159 -8.29 2.14 -7.82
CA VAL A 159 -7.04 2.30 -8.56
C VAL A 159 -7.01 1.44 -9.82
N ILE A 160 -6.56 2.02 -10.93
CA ILE A 160 -6.22 1.30 -12.16
C ILE A 160 -4.71 1.20 -12.23
N TRP A 161 -4.20 0.01 -11.97
CA TRP A 161 -2.76 -0.24 -12.01
C TRP A 161 -2.21 -0.25 -13.44
N PRO A 162 -0.89 -0.08 -13.59
CA PRO A 162 -0.22 -0.31 -14.87
C PRO A 162 -0.63 -1.65 -15.47
N ARG A 163 -0.76 -1.70 -16.81
CA ARG A 163 -1.03 -2.93 -17.58
C ARG A 163 -2.35 -3.66 -17.28
N GLN A 164 -3.15 -3.22 -16.31
CA GLN A 164 -4.46 -3.82 -16.04
C GLN A 164 -5.52 -3.36 -17.06
N THR A 165 -6.67 -4.01 -17.10
CA THR A 165 -7.77 -3.53 -17.93
C THR A 165 -8.55 -2.46 -17.16
N PHE A 166 -8.99 -1.41 -17.86
CA PHE A 166 -9.86 -0.40 -17.26
C PHE A 166 -11.17 -1.06 -16.79
N PRO A 167 -11.57 -0.90 -15.52
CA PRO A 167 -12.80 -1.47 -15.02
C PRO A 167 -14.00 -0.80 -15.69
N ARG A 168 -15.13 -1.49 -15.74
CA ARG A 168 -16.39 -0.90 -16.25
C ARG A 168 -17.00 0.11 -15.30
N LYS A 169 -16.76 -0.07 -14.00
CA LYS A 169 -17.28 0.78 -12.92
C LYS A 169 -16.36 0.68 -11.71
N PHE A 170 -16.32 1.74 -10.92
CA PHE A 170 -15.63 1.79 -9.63
C PHE A 170 -16.61 1.64 -8.45
N ALA A 171 -16.09 1.20 -7.30
CA ALA A 171 -16.87 1.07 -6.07
C ALA A 171 -17.19 2.47 -5.51
N ARG A 172 -18.46 2.71 -5.13
CA ARG A 172 -18.90 4.05 -4.69
C ARG A 172 -18.14 4.56 -3.46
N GLU A 173 -17.83 3.67 -2.53
CA GLU A 173 -17.17 4.00 -1.26
C GLU A 173 -15.64 4.02 -1.37
N GLY A 174 -15.09 3.65 -2.53
CA GLY A 174 -13.65 3.42 -2.66
C GLY A 174 -12.79 4.67 -2.86
N GLY A 175 -13.36 5.88 -2.86
CA GLY A 175 -12.64 7.14 -3.10
C GLY A 175 -12.47 7.49 -4.59
N ASP A 176 -11.54 8.38 -4.89
CA ASP A 176 -11.25 8.92 -6.23
C ASP A 176 -10.76 7.84 -7.20
N ALA A 177 -10.98 8.05 -8.50
CA ALA A 177 -10.67 7.09 -9.54
C ALA A 177 -9.27 7.35 -10.11
N ILE A 178 -8.25 6.78 -9.47
CA ILE A 178 -6.85 7.03 -9.84
C ILE A 178 -6.34 6.00 -10.83
N TRP A 179 -5.78 6.46 -11.94
CA TRP A 179 -5.08 5.65 -12.91
C TRP A 179 -3.58 5.90 -12.79
N LEU A 180 -2.80 4.82 -12.62
CA LEU A 180 -1.35 4.85 -12.69
C LEU A 180 -0.88 4.33 -14.06
N GLU A 181 -0.04 5.12 -14.72
CA GLU A 181 0.59 4.75 -15.99
C GLU A 181 2.11 4.84 -15.93
N LEU A 182 2.76 3.85 -16.54
CA LEU A 182 4.21 3.87 -16.74
C LEU A 182 4.57 4.85 -17.86
N VAL A 183 5.51 5.75 -17.56
CA VAL A 183 5.98 6.77 -18.49
C VAL A 183 7.51 6.79 -18.50
N GLY A 184 8.09 7.27 -19.61
CA GLY A 184 9.51 7.60 -19.62
C GLY A 184 9.78 8.75 -18.65
N CYS A 185 10.83 8.66 -17.83
CA CYS A 185 11.14 9.69 -16.83
C CYS A 185 11.35 11.08 -17.44
N SER A 186 11.92 11.17 -18.65
CA SER A 186 12.05 12.44 -19.39
C SER A 186 10.73 13.12 -19.76
N LEU A 187 9.60 12.41 -19.66
CA LEU A 187 8.28 12.98 -19.88
C LEU A 187 7.76 13.74 -18.64
N LEU A 188 8.26 13.43 -17.44
CA LEU A 188 7.85 14.14 -16.23
C LEU A 188 8.23 15.63 -16.28
N GLU A 189 9.31 15.96 -16.98
CA GLU A 189 9.79 17.35 -17.16
C GLU A 189 9.00 18.13 -18.25
N GLN A 190 8.14 17.46 -19.01
CA GLN A 190 7.44 18.02 -20.17
C GLN A 190 5.92 17.90 -20.03
N GLU A 191 5.35 18.65 -19.09
CA GLU A 191 3.95 18.51 -18.67
C GLU A 191 2.94 18.54 -19.83
N GLU A 192 3.06 19.49 -20.77
CA GLU A 192 2.14 19.59 -21.92
C GLU A 192 2.18 18.33 -22.81
N PHE A 193 3.38 17.83 -23.09
CA PHE A 193 3.56 16.63 -23.90
C PHE A 193 3.10 15.39 -23.16
N LEU A 194 3.41 15.29 -21.86
CA LEU A 194 2.93 14.22 -20.99
C LEU A 194 1.41 14.15 -20.95
N ARG A 195 0.73 15.31 -20.86
CA ARG A 195 -0.74 15.40 -20.87
C ARG A 195 -1.30 14.88 -22.18
N ALA A 196 -0.78 15.38 -23.31
CA ALA A 196 -1.21 14.90 -24.62
C ALA A 196 -0.99 13.40 -24.80
N TYR A 197 0.15 12.88 -24.34
CA TYR A 197 0.46 11.44 -24.35
C TYR A 197 -0.55 10.63 -23.52
N LEU A 198 -0.83 11.07 -22.28
CA LEU A 198 -1.75 10.37 -21.38
C LEU A 198 -3.19 10.42 -21.87
N ASP A 199 -3.65 11.52 -22.46
CA ASP A 199 -4.99 11.63 -23.06
C ASP A 199 -5.18 10.63 -24.21
N VAL A 200 -4.20 10.54 -25.12
CA VAL A 200 -4.25 9.57 -26.23
C VAL A 200 -4.26 8.14 -25.68
N ARG A 201 -3.40 7.86 -24.69
CA ARG A 201 -3.26 6.52 -24.11
C ARG A 201 -4.52 6.12 -23.34
N LEU A 202 -5.10 7.02 -22.56
CA LEU A 202 -6.38 6.83 -21.88
C LEU A 202 -7.50 6.53 -22.88
N GLY A 203 -7.62 7.35 -23.93
CA GLY A 203 -8.63 7.16 -24.98
C GLY A 203 -8.56 5.78 -25.62
N ASN A 204 -7.35 5.32 -25.96
CA ASN A 204 -7.12 4.00 -26.53
C ASN A 204 -7.47 2.87 -25.54
N ARG A 205 -7.04 2.97 -24.27
CA ARG A 205 -7.34 1.96 -23.25
C ARG A 205 -8.84 1.89 -22.95
N LEU A 206 -9.55 3.01 -22.89
CA LEU A 206 -11.00 3.06 -22.71
C LEU A 206 -11.76 2.46 -23.90
N LYS A 207 -11.33 2.73 -25.15
CA LYS A 207 -11.91 2.11 -26.35
C LYS A 207 -11.75 0.58 -26.31
N LYS A 208 -10.56 0.09 -25.99
CA LYS A 208 -10.27 -1.33 -25.84
C LYS A 208 -11.12 -1.99 -24.76
N ALA A 209 -11.26 -1.35 -23.60
CA ALA A 209 -12.10 -1.85 -22.51
C ALA A 209 -13.61 -1.91 -22.86
N LYS A 210 -14.07 -1.03 -23.75
CA LYS A 210 -15.44 -1.02 -24.29
C LYS A 210 -15.65 -2.03 -25.43
N GLY A 211 -14.61 -2.77 -25.83
CA GLY A 211 -14.69 -3.76 -26.91
C GLY A 211 -14.74 -3.16 -28.32
N ALA A 212 -14.34 -1.89 -28.48
CA ALA A 212 -14.16 -1.31 -29.80
C ALA A 212 -12.92 -1.97 -30.46
N LYS A 213 -13.10 -2.51 -31.68
CA LYS A 213 -11.97 -2.98 -32.51
C LYS A 213 -11.22 -1.77 -33.07
N GLU A 214 -9.89 -1.89 -33.11
CA GLU A 214 -8.98 -0.94 -33.78
C GLU A 214 -9.30 -0.80 -35.27
#